data_AF-A0A5J5C4E0-F1
#
_entry.id   AF-A0A5J5C4E0-F1
#
_cell.length_a   1.000
_cell.length_b   1.000
_cell.length_c   1.000
_cell.angle_alpha   90.00
_cell.angle_beta   90.00
_cell.angle_gamma   90.00
#
_symmetry.space_group_name_H-M   'P 1'
#
loop_
_entity.id
_entity.type
_entity.pdbx_description
1 polymer ?
#
loop_
_entity_poly.entity_id
_entity_poly.type
_entity_poly.pdbx_seq_one_letter_code
_entity_poly.pdbx_strand_id
1 'polypeptide(L)'
;MKLEAKTWPSYHGFWSLLPELLLSFMWLLGRSYLWRPVSRTVFPERLPEDEKLPAIDVFICTADPNKEPTVEVMNTVISAMSLDYPPEKLHVYLSDDAGCSVTLEALREAWGFSRWWVPFCSTYNIKTRCPKAYFSAIEDDNDDFQSSEFTEERQKSYGKVQLLQGFSDEN
;
A
#
# COMPACT_ATOMS: atom_id res chain seq x y z
N MET A 1 28.00 -7.93 74.71
CA MET A 1 27.21 -6.99 73.89
C MET A 1 26.70 -7.77 72.68
N LYS A 2 25.48 -8.32 72.75
CA LYS A 2 24.88 -9.08 71.64
C LYS A 2 24.25 -8.07 70.67
N LEU A 3 24.75 -8.03 69.44
CA LEU A 3 24.10 -7.30 68.35
C LEU A 3 23.10 -8.25 67.70
N GLU A 4 21.81 -8.03 67.94
CA GLU A 4 20.77 -8.73 67.20
C GLU A 4 20.64 -8.11 65.80
N ALA A 5 20.96 -8.89 64.77
CA ALA A 5 20.72 -8.52 63.40
C ALA A 5 19.20 -8.51 63.16
N LYS A 6 18.61 -7.32 63.13
CA LYS A 6 17.19 -7.11 62.80
C LYS A 6 17.00 -7.42 61.31
N THR A 7 16.65 -8.67 61.01
CA THR A 7 16.29 -9.11 59.66
C THR A 7 14.98 -8.44 59.27
N TRP A 8 15.05 -7.50 58.32
CA TRP A 8 13.86 -6.93 57.70
C TRP A 8 13.01 -8.07 57.12
N PRO A 9 11.67 -8.06 57.26
CA PRO A 9 10.83 -9.06 56.62
C PRO A 9 11.13 -9.06 55.12
N SER A 10 11.45 -10.21 54.56
CA SER A 10 11.71 -10.37 53.14
C SER A 10 10.42 -10.13 52.35
N TYR A 11 10.10 -8.86 52.07
CA TYR A 11 8.95 -8.44 51.26
C TYR A 11 9.12 -8.75 49.76
N HIS A 12 9.92 -9.76 49.40
CA HIS A 12 10.16 -10.15 48.00
C HIS A 12 8.85 -10.46 47.25
N GLY A 13 7.85 -11.01 47.94
CA GLY A 13 6.54 -11.30 47.34
C GLY A 13 5.71 -10.06 46.99
N PHE A 14 5.83 -8.96 47.74
CA PHE A 14 5.00 -7.76 47.53
C PHE A 14 5.42 -6.99 46.28
N TRP A 15 6.74 -6.86 46.05
CA TRP A 15 7.27 -6.19 44.87
C TRP A 15 7.03 -6.97 43.57
N SER A 16 6.86 -8.30 43.65
CA SER A 16 6.57 -9.16 42.50
C SER A 16 5.16 -8.97 41.92
N LEU A 17 4.21 -8.42 42.69
CA LEU A 17 2.81 -8.24 42.26
C LEU A 17 2.58 -6.93 41.49
N LEU A 18 3.47 -5.95 41.63
CA LEU A 18 3.38 -4.67 40.91
C LEU A 18 3.38 -4.83 39.37
N PRO A 19 4.30 -5.60 38.74
CA PRO A 19 4.26 -5.78 37.30
C PRO A 19 3.01 -6.53 36.82
N GLU A 20 2.48 -7.48 37.60
CA GLU A 20 1.24 -8.20 37.25
C GLU A 20 0.00 -7.28 37.32
N LEU A 21 -0.06 -6.41 38.32
CA LEU A 21 -1.12 -5.40 38.43
C LEU A 21 -1.05 -4.40 37.27
N LEU A 22 0.14 -3.94 36.93
CA LEU A 22 0.34 -3.02 35.81
C LEU A 22 -0.04 -3.70 34.48
N LEU A 23 0.38 -4.95 34.27
CA LEU A 23 0.07 -5.71 33.06
C LEU A 23 -1.44 -5.99 32.92
N SER A 24 -2.10 -6.40 34.01
CA SER A 24 -3.55 -6.62 34.02
C SER A 24 -4.34 -5.34 33.79
N PHE A 25 -3.88 -4.21 34.34
CA PHE A 25 -4.47 -2.90 34.10
C PHE A 25 -4.28 -2.45 32.64
N MET A 26 -3.07 -2.59 32.06
CA MET A 26 -2.82 -2.31 30.65
C MET A 26 -3.65 -3.21 29.73
N TRP A 27 -3.78 -4.49 30.07
CA TRP A 27 -4.63 -5.43 29.35
C TRP A 27 -6.09 -4.99 29.39
N LEU A 28 -6.62 -4.64 30.57
CA LEU A 28 -8.00 -4.16 30.73
C LEU A 28 -8.26 -2.89 29.91
N LEU A 29 -7.35 -1.91 29.97
CA LEU A 29 -7.41 -0.70 29.15
C LEU A 29 -7.35 -1.05 27.66
N GLY A 30 -6.52 -2.02 27.25
CA GLY A 30 -6.49 -2.55 25.90
C GLY A 30 -7.80 -3.24 25.50
N ARG A 31 -8.52 -3.92 26.38
CA ARG A 31 -9.80 -4.54 25.99
C ARG A 31 -10.89 -3.51 25.70
N SER A 32 -10.77 -2.28 26.19
CA SER A 32 -11.79 -1.24 26.01
C SER A 32 -12.10 -0.92 24.54
N TYR A 33 -11.12 -0.95 23.64
CA TYR A 33 -11.33 -0.67 22.21
C TYR A 33 -12.13 -1.76 21.48
N LEU A 34 -12.25 -2.95 22.06
CA LEU A 34 -13.00 -4.08 21.48
C LEU A 34 -14.45 -4.16 21.95
N TRP A 35 -14.86 -3.36 22.94
CA TRP A 35 -16.19 -3.51 23.55
C TRP A 35 -17.35 -3.12 22.64
N ARG A 36 -17.11 -2.27 21.64
CA ARG A 36 -18.11 -1.88 20.64
C ARG A 36 -17.48 -1.77 19.25
N PRO A 37 -17.30 -2.90 18.55
CA PRO A 37 -16.80 -2.85 17.18
C PRO A 37 -17.82 -2.10 16.30
N VAL A 38 -17.34 -1.11 15.55
CA VAL A 38 -18.14 -0.34 14.59
C VAL A 38 -17.89 -0.91 13.20
N SER A 39 -18.91 -1.52 12.60
CA SER A 39 -18.89 -1.91 11.19
C SER A 39 -19.43 -0.77 10.32
N ARG A 40 -18.83 -0.57 9.15
CA ARG A 40 -19.25 0.45 8.17
C ARG A 40 -19.42 -0.23 6.81
N THR A 41 -20.49 0.12 6.12
CA THR A 41 -20.75 -0.27 4.73
C THR A 41 -20.77 0.96 3.85
N VAL A 42 -20.17 0.89 2.67
CA VAL A 42 -20.12 1.98 1.69
C VAL A 42 -21.17 1.76 0.60
N PHE A 43 -21.69 2.85 0.03
CA PHE A 43 -22.65 2.84 -1.08
C PHE A 43 -22.19 3.80 -2.18
N PRO A 44 -21.22 3.39 -3.02
CA PRO A 44 -20.66 4.24 -4.08
C PRO A 44 -21.71 4.77 -5.06
N GLU A 45 -22.82 4.05 -5.24
CA GLU A 45 -23.92 4.43 -6.14
C GLU A 45 -24.67 5.68 -5.68
N ARG A 46 -24.45 6.12 -4.43
CA ARG A 46 -25.04 7.32 -3.84
C ARG A 46 -24.08 8.52 -3.89
N LEU A 47 -22.90 8.36 -4.45
CA LEU A 47 -21.97 9.48 -4.64
C LEU A 47 -22.55 10.49 -5.62
N PRO A 48 -22.23 11.78 -5.46
CA PRO A 48 -22.64 12.79 -6.43
C PRO A 48 -21.88 12.59 -7.74
N GLU A 49 -22.36 13.24 -8.80
CA GLU A 49 -21.67 13.26 -10.10
C GLU A 49 -20.23 13.75 -9.97
N ASP A 50 -19.37 13.29 -10.87
CA ASP A 50 -17.93 13.55 -10.91
C ASP A 50 -17.57 15.02 -10.76
N GLU A 51 -18.36 15.93 -11.35
CA GLU A 51 -18.17 17.38 -11.27
C GLU A 51 -18.23 17.93 -9.83
N LYS A 52 -18.97 17.27 -8.93
CA LYS A 52 -19.16 17.67 -7.53
C LYS A 52 -18.17 16.98 -6.58
N LEU A 53 -17.39 16.02 -7.07
CA LEU A 53 -16.36 15.36 -6.27
C LEU A 53 -15.23 16.35 -5.91
N PRO A 54 -14.63 16.25 -4.71
CA PRO A 54 -13.51 17.12 -4.31
C PRO A 54 -12.21 16.77 -5.07
N ALA A 55 -11.23 17.67 -5.06
CA ALA A 55 -9.87 17.29 -5.47
C ALA A 55 -9.23 16.36 -4.42
N ILE A 56 -8.41 15.39 -4.87
CA ILE A 56 -7.71 14.42 -4.04
C ILE A 56 -6.23 14.42 -4.42
N ASP A 57 -5.38 14.57 -3.40
CA ASP A 57 -3.94 14.42 -3.51
C ASP A 57 -3.50 13.10 -2.89
N VAL A 58 -2.80 12.26 -3.66
CA VAL A 58 -2.19 11.02 -3.22
C VAL A 58 -0.69 11.25 -3.03
N PHE A 59 -0.22 11.11 -1.80
CA PHE A 59 1.21 11.21 -1.48
C PHE A 59 1.79 9.82 -1.28
N ILE A 60 2.87 9.54 -2.02
CA ILE A 60 3.67 8.32 -1.92
C ILE A 60 5.06 8.74 -1.45
N CYS A 61 5.54 8.16 -0.37
CA CYS A 61 6.88 8.42 0.13
C CYS A 61 7.71 7.15 0.00
N THR A 62 8.95 7.28 -0.45
CA THR A 62 9.92 6.19 -0.48
C THR A 62 11.21 6.59 0.22
N ALA A 63 11.77 5.66 0.99
CA ALA A 63 12.91 5.92 1.86
C ALA A 63 14.26 5.45 1.27
N ASP A 64 14.33 4.27 0.67
CA ASP A 64 15.57 3.69 0.13
C ASP A 64 15.23 2.58 -0.89
N PRO A 65 15.75 2.63 -2.13
CA PRO A 65 15.53 1.62 -3.16
C PRO A 65 15.85 0.18 -2.74
N ASN A 66 16.81 -0.01 -1.82
CA ASN A 66 17.22 -1.33 -1.35
C ASN A 66 16.23 -1.92 -0.35
N LYS A 67 15.52 -1.07 0.41
CA LYS A 67 14.52 -1.50 1.40
C LYS A 67 13.12 -1.55 0.80
N GLU A 68 12.84 -0.65 -0.13
CA GLU A 68 11.59 -0.49 -0.84
C GLU A 68 11.89 -0.58 -2.34
N PRO A 69 11.78 -1.78 -2.93
CA PRO A 69 12.18 -1.99 -4.30
C PRO A 69 11.50 -1.01 -5.26
N THR A 70 12.31 -0.32 -6.08
CA THR A 70 11.85 0.79 -6.93
C THR A 70 10.69 0.39 -7.82
N VAL A 71 10.69 -0.83 -8.37
CA VAL A 71 9.58 -1.33 -9.20
C VAL A 71 8.28 -1.46 -8.42
N GLU A 72 8.32 -1.84 -7.15
CA GLU A 72 7.12 -1.93 -6.31
C GLU A 72 6.57 -0.55 -5.98
N VAL A 73 7.45 0.42 -5.73
CA VAL A 73 7.08 1.83 -5.61
C VAL A 73 6.44 2.32 -6.91
N MET A 74 7.03 2.04 -8.07
CA MET A 74 6.46 2.45 -9.37
C MET A 74 5.12 1.79 -9.69
N ASN A 75 4.92 0.52 -9.31
CA ASN A 75 3.60 -0.12 -9.41
C ASN A 75 2.55 0.62 -8.55
N THR A 76 2.94 1.08 -7.36
CA THR A 76 2.06 1.88 -6.49
C THR A 76 1.74 3.24 -7.13
N VAL A 77 2.74 3.92 -7.70
CA VAL A 77 2.55 5.19 -8.42
C VAL A 77 1.61 5.01 -9.62
N ILE A 78 1.82 3.99 -10.45
CA ILE A 78 0.97 3.68 -11.61
C ILE A 78 -0.45 3.28 -11.17
N SER A 79 -0.57 2.52 -10.08
CA SER A 79 -1.88 2.16 -9.52
C SER A 79 -2.63 3.38 -8.99
N ALA A 80 -1.94 4.33 -8.38
CA ALA A 80 -2.54 5.58 -7.92
C ALA A 80 -3.00 6.45 -9.10
N MET A 81 -2.19 6.58 -10.16
CA MET A 81 -2.56 7.32 -11.37
C MET A 81 -3.74 6.71 -12.14
N SER A 82 -4.04 5.44 -11.92
CA SER A 82 -5.12 4.71 -12.61
C SER A 82 -6.36 4.51 -11.74
N LEU A 83 -6.48 5.23 -10.61
CA LEU A 83 -7.70 5.26 -9.81
C LEU A 83 -8.89 5.75 -10.65
N ASP A 84 -10.07 5.20 -10.35
CA ASP A 84 -11.32 5.59 -10.99
C ASP A 84 -11.81 6.92 -10.41
N TYR A 85 -11.22 8.01 -10.88
CA TYR A 85 -11.48 9.36 -10.42
C TYR A 85 -11.28 10.38 -11.55
N PRO A 86 -11.96 11.54 -11.52
CA PRO A 86 -11.78 12.56 -12.55
C PRO A 86 -10.31 13.03 -12.64
N PRO A 87 -9.70 13.00 -13.83
CA PRO A 87 -8.26 13.23 -14.01
C PRO A 87 -7.82 14.65 -13.65
N GLU A 88 -8.72 15.63 -13.75
CA GLU A 88 -8.47 17.02 -13.37
C GLU A 88 -8.50 17.23 -11.84
N LYS A 89 -8.94 16.23 -11.08
CA LYS A 89 -9.09 16.28 -9.62
C LYS A 89 -8.20 15.31 -8.87
N LEU A 90 -7.51 14.40 -9.57
CA LEU A 90 -6.58 13.45 -8.98
C LEU A 90 -5.15 13.94 -9.21
N HIS A 91 -4.42 14.15 -8.13
CA HIS A 91 -3.01 14.50 -8.18
C HIS A 91 -2.19 13.46 -7.42
N VAL A 92 -1.07 13.03 -8.00
CA VAL A 92 -0.20 12.01 -7.40
C VAL A 92 1.19 12.61 -7.24
N TYR A 93 1.70 12.55 -6.01
CA TYR A 93 3.00 13.09 -5.61
C TYR A 93 3.89 11.95 -5.09
N LEU A 94 5.13 11.89 -5.58
CA LEU A 94 6.15 10.98 -5.07
C LEU A 94 7.23 11.79 -4.35
N SER A 95 7.46 11.50 -3.07
CA SER A 95 8.58 12.00 -2.27
C SER A 95 9.64 10.91 -2.17
N ASP A 96 10.85 11.18 -2.64
CA ASP A 96 12.00 10.30 -2.46
C ASP A 96 12.93 10.90 -1.40
N ASP A 97 12.95 10.29 -0.22
CA ASP A 97 13.72 10.77 0.93
C ASP A 97 15.22 10.44 0.80
N ALA A 98 15.59 9.40 0.03
CA ALA A 98 16.99 9.08 -0.25
C ALA A 98 17.56 9.90 -1.42
N GLY A 99 16.70 10.42 -2.30
CA GLY A 99 17.10 11.19 -3.48
C GLY A 99 17.94 10.39 -4.46
N CYS A 100 17.61 9.10 -4.65
CA CYS A 100 18.37 8.20 -5.50
C CYS A 100 18.05 8.43 -6.99
N SER A 101 19.07 8.44 -7.85
CA SER A 101 18.88 8.59 -9.30
C SER A 101 18.04 7.47 -9.91
N VAL A 102 18.16 6.25 -9.37
CA VAL A 102 17.39 5.07 -9.80
C VAL A 102 15.89 5.31 -9.63
N THR A 103 15.45 5.94 -8.54
CA THR A 103 14.04 6.29 -8.30
C THR A 103 13.52 7.25 -9.37
N LEU A 104 14.32 8.26 -9.73
CA LEU A 104 13.98 9.25 -10.74
C LEU A 104 13.88 8.63 -12.14
N GLU A 105 14.83 7.77 -12.51
CA GLU A 105 14.83 7.05 -13.79
C GLU A 105 13.63 6.10 -13.89
N ALA A 106 13.37 5.32 -12.84
CA ALA A 106 12.22 4.45 -12.78
C ALA A 106 10.89 5.23 -12.84
N LEU A 107 10.80 6.40 -12.21
CA LEU A 107 9.64 7.28 -12.31
C LEU A 107 9.39 7.76 -13.74
N ARG A 108 10.46 8.11 -14.47
CA ARG A 108 10.37 8.52 -15.88
C ARG A 108 9.83 7.38 -16.75
N GLU A 109 10.31 6.16 -16.55
CA GLU A 109 9.84 4.98 -17.27
C GLU A 109 8.40 4.62 -16.89
N ALA A 110 8.06 4.69 -15.59
CA ALA A 110 6.71 4.50 -15.07
C ALA A 110 5.72 5.53 -15.65
N TRP A 111 6.14 6.80 -15.78
CA TRP A 111 5.35 7.83 -16.46
C TRP A 111 5.11 7.46 -17.93
N GLY A 112 6.15 7.03 -18.65
CA GLY A 112 6.03 6.56 -20.03
C GLY A 112 5.11 5.35 -20.18
N PHE A 113 5.05 4.46 -19.19
CA PHE A 113 4.12 3.34 -19.13
C PHE A 113 2.68 3.80 -18.83
N SER A 114 2.51 4.71 -17.86
CA SER A 114 1.21 5.20 -17.40
C SER A 114 0.36 5.82 -18.51
N ARG A 115 0.99 6.49 -19.48
CA ARG A 115 0.31 7.09 -20.64
C ARG A 115 -0.48 6.08 -21.46
N TRP A 116 -0.14 4.80 -21.39
CA TRP A 116 -0.87 3.71 -22.03
C TRP A 116 -1.73 2.94 -21.01
N TRP A 117 -1.20 2.65 -19.82
CA TRP A 117 -1.92 1.88 -18.80
C TRP A 117 -3.18 2.58 -18.26
N VAL A 118 -3.12 3.88 -17.99
CA VAL A 118 -4.25 4.63 -17.43
C VAL A 118 -5.46 4.61 -18.39
N PRO A 119 -5.33 4.94 -19.68
CA PRO A 119 -6.41 4.75 -20.65
C PRO A 119 -6.87 3.29 -20.76
N PHE A 120 -5.95 2.32 -20.80
CA PHE A 120 -6.30 0.91 -20.88
C PHE A 120 -7.21 0.48 -19.71
N CYS A 121 -6.86 0.85 -18.48
CA CYS A 121 -7.66 0.50 -17.32
C CYS A 121 -9.03 1.19 -17.31
N SER A 122 -9.15 2.40 -17.86
CA SER A 122 -10.43 3.10 -17.98
C SER A 122 -11.31 2.47 -19.07
N THR A 123 -10.77 2.26 -20.27
CA THR A 123 -11.51 1.74 -21.43
C THR A 123 -12.09 0.35 -21.18
N TYR A 124 -11.30 -0.54 -20.56
CA TYR A 124 -11.71 -1.92 -20.31
C TYR A 124 -12.22 -2.15 -18.88
N ASN A 125 -12.45 -1.08 -18.12
CA ASN A 125 -12.96 -1.12 -16.74
C ASN A 125 -12.19 -2.12 -15.84
N ILE A 126 -10.86 -2.09 -15.94
CA ILE A 126 -9.98 -3.00 -15.21
C ILE A 126 -10.05 -2.64 -13.72
N LYS A 127 -10.52 -3.57 -12.89
CA LYS A 127 -10.65 -3.35 -11.44
C LYS A 127 -9.29 -3.33 -10.73
N THR A 128 -8.35 -4.17 -11.17
CA THR A 128 -7.02 -4.27 -10.57
C THR A 128 -6.09 -3.23 -11.20
N ARG A 129 -5.93 -2.08 -10.51
CA ARG A 129 -5.17 -0.93 -11.02
C ARG A 129 -3.65 -1.12 -10.98
N CYS A 130 -3.16 -1.99 -10.10
CA CYS A 130 -1.74 -2.34 -10.03
C CYS A 130 -1.37 -3.28 -11.18
N PRO A 131 -0.41 -2.91 -12.07
CA PRO A 131 -0.01 -3.74 -13.19
C PRO A 131 0.50 -5.11 -12.77
N LYS A 132 1.43 -5.17 -11.80
CA LYS A 132 1.97 -6.44 -11.28
C LYS A 132 0.85 -7.37 -10.80
N ALA A 133 -0.07 -6.88 -9.97
CA ALA A 133 -1.18 -7.67 -9.46
C ALA A 133 -2.17 -8.13 -10.55
N TYR A 134 -2.43 -7.27 -11.55
CA TYR A 134 -3.31 -7.60 -12.67
C TYR A 134 -2.76 -8.76 -13.49
N PHE A 135 -1.49 -8.68 -13.89
CA PHE A 135 -0.87 -9.70 -14.71
C PHE A 135 -0.63 -11.02 -13.95
N SER A 136 -0.28 -10.96 -12.66
CA SER A 136 -0.18 -12.18 -11.84
C SER A 136 -1.52 -12.91 -11.68
N ALA A 137 -2.64 -12.18 -11.55
CA ALA A 137 -3.96 -12.82 -11.44
C ALA A 137 -4.41 -13.49 -12.75
N ILE A 138 -3.94 -13.01 -13.90
CA ILE A 138 -4.28 -13.59 -15.22
C ILE A 138 -3.53 -14.88 -15.48
N GLU A 139 -2.31 -15.03 -14.96
CA GLU A 139 -1.59 -16.31 -15.03
C GLU A 139 -2.38 -17.44 -14.36
N ASP A 140 -3.23 -17.11 -13.38
CA ASP A 140 -4.10 -18.05 -12.68
C ASP A 140 -5.49 -18.22 -13.33
N ASP A 141 -6.02 -17.19 -14.03
CA ASP A 141 -7.35 -17.21 -14.70
C ASP A 141 -7.23 -17.37 -16.23
N ASN A 142 -7.45 -18.60 -16.72
CA ASN A 142 -7.62 -18.89 -18.14
C ASN A 142 -9.07 -18.59 -18.60
N ASP A 143 -9.45 -17.32 -18.72
CA ASP A 143 -10.75 -16.97 -19.32
C ASP A 143 -10.61 -16.46 -20.76
N ASP A 144 -11.27 -17.16 -21.68
CA ASP A 144 -11.05 -17.16 -23.15
C ASP A 144 -12.01 -16.22 -23.91
N PHE A 145 -12.68 -15.30 -23.20
CA PHE A 145 -13.72 -14.44 -23.76
C PHE A 145 -13.33 -12.96 -23.79
N GLN A 146 -12.22 -12.64 -24.46
CA GLN A 146 -11.79 -11.26 -24.67
C GLN A 146 -11.58 -10.96 -26.16
N SER A 147 -11.83 -9.71 -26.57
CA SER A 147 -11.68 -9.31 -27.97
C SER A 147 -10.23 -9.46 -28.43
N SER A 148 -10.04 -9.69 -29.74
CA SER A 148 -8.69 -9.80 -30.31
C SER A 148 -7.87 -8.54 -30.09
N GLU A 149 -8.51 -7.37 -30.21
CA GLU A 149 -7.92 -6.05 -29.95
C GLU A 149 -7.45 -5.91 -28.49
N PHE A 150 -8.27 -6.33 -27.52
CA PHE A 150 -7.89 -6.35 -26.11
C PHE A 150 -6.67 -7.23 -25.86
N THR A 151 -6.62 -8.40 -26.51
CA THR A 151 -5.55 -9.38 -26.31
C THR A 151 -4.22 -8.88 -26.88
N GLU A 152 -4.24 -8.19 -28.03
CA GLU A 152 -3.07 -7.57 -28.63
C GLU A 152 -2.54 -6.40 -27.78
N GLU A 153 -3.43 -5.51 -27.32
CA GLU A 153 -3.06 -4.41 -26.43
C GLU A 153 -2.47 -4.93 -25.12
N ARG A 154 -3.07 -5.99 -24.56
CA ARG A 154 -2.60 -6.68 -23.35
C ARG A 154 -1.22 -7.29 -23.52
N GLN A 155 -0.95 -7.93 -24.66
CA GLN A 155 0.36 -8.55 -24.92
C GLN A 155 1.46 -7.48 -25.02
N LYS A 156 1.14 -6.34 -25.63
CA LYS A 156 2.04 -5.18 -25.68
C LYS A 156 2.33 -4.60 -24.30
N SER A 157 1.35 -4.64 -23.39
CA SER A 157 1.52 -4.25 -21.98
C SER A 157 2.51 -5.15 -21.27
N TYR A 158 2.36 -6.47 -21.47
CA TYR A 158 3.17 -7.49 -20.81
C TYR A 158 4.65 -7.31 -21.15
N GLY A 159 4.96 -7.07 -22.44
CA GLY A 159 6.33 -6.77 -22.86
C GLY A 159 6.90 -5.52 -22.21
N LYS A 160 6.08 -4.47 -22.02
CA LYS A 160 6.53 -3.22 -21.39
C LYS A 160 6.71 -3.35 -19.87
N VAL A 161 5.88 -4.17 -19.21
CA VAL A 161 6.04 -4.52 -17.78
C VAL A 161 7.31 -5.34 -17.56
N GLN A 162 7.60 -6.29 -18.44
CA GLN A 162 8.83 -7.10 -18.38
C GLN A 162 10.09 -6.24 -18.59
N LEU A 163 10.05 -5.22 -19.45
CA LEU A 163 11.16 -4.27 -19.60
C LEU A 163 11.41 -3.46 -18.31
N LEU A 164 10.33 -3.02 -17.64
CA LEU A 164 10.44 -2.33 -16.35
C LEU A 164 11.00 -3.23 -15.24
N GLN A 165 10.63 -4.52 -15.25
CA GLN A 165 11.14 -5.51 -14.31
C GLN A 165 12.61 -5.85 -14.59
N GLY A 166 12.99 -6.03 -15.87
CA GLY A 166 14.38 -6.31 -16.25
C GLY A 166 15.34 -5.16 -15.92
N PHE A 167 14.90 -3.90 -15.98
CA PHE A 167 15.68 -2.74 -15.53
C PHE A 167 16.03 -2.80 -14.03
N SER A 168 15.18 -3.44 -13.22
CA SER A 168 15.38 -3.60 -11.77
C SER A 168 16.32 -4.73 -11.40
N ASP A 169 16.52 -5.71 -12.28
CA ASP A 169 17.42 -6.83 -12.02
C ASP A 169 18.88 -6.48 -12.42
N GLU A 170 19.07 -5.44 -13.25
CA GLU A 170 20.38 -4.97 -13.71
C GLU A 170 21.01 -3.87 -12.85
N ASN A 171 20.22 -3.17 -12.01
CA ASN A 171 20.65 -2.03 -11.18
C ASN A 171 20.35 -2.23 -9.70
#